data_AF-A0A0L6UR88-F1
#
_entry.id   AF-A0A0L6UR88-F1
#
_cell.length_a   1.000
_cell.length_b   1.000
_cell.length_c   1.000
_cell.angle_alpha   90.00
_cell.angle_beta   90.00
_cell.angle_gamma   90.00
#
_symmetry.space_group_name_H-M   'P 1'
#
loop_
_entity.id
_entity.type
_entity.pdbx_description
1 polymer ?
#
loop_
_entity_poly.entity_id
_entity_poly.type
_entity_poly.pdbx_seq_one_letter_code
_entity_poly.pdbx_strand_id
1 'polypeptide(L)'
;MSDSKILKSDQTIALKTTTTDSTRTMEKLDLIYLKLAIDAVPVLTQDNYSIWHTRIHNYFDILKIKDYFLEGKGAISEDDAWNVRTILTAKIDASAHANVITHLNKENALLIWKAISNLFFASQHAANQACVWNHVSH
;
A
#
# COMPACT_ATOMS: atom_id res chain seq x y z
N MET A 1 -44.45 -37.13 50.71
CA MET A 1 -44.88 -36.39 49.52
C MET A 1 -44.46 -34.95 49.77
N SER A 2 -43.21 -34.55 49.50
CA SER A 2 -42.43 -34.71 48.26
C SER A 2 -43.09 -33.91 47.13
N ASP A 3 -42.48 -32.95 46.42
CA ASP A 3 -41.17 -32.26 46.55
C ASP A 3 -41.40 -30.76 46.12
N SER A 4 -40.45 -29.82 45.99
CA SER A 4 -38.98 -29.84 45.92
C SER A 4 -38.37 -28.48 46.33
N LYS A 5 -37.04 -28.32 46.19
CA LYS A 5 -36.34 -27.02 46.25
C LYS A 5 -36.41 -26.30 44.89
N ILE A 6 -36.63 -24.99 44.90
CA ILE A 6 -36.18 -24.11 43.81
C ILE A 6 -35.08 -23.20 44.35
N LEU A 7 -33.88 -23.40 43.80
CA LEU A 7 -32.67 -22.67 44.12
C LEU A 7 -32.68 -21.32 43.40
N LYS A 8 -32.57 -20.20 44.12
CA LYS A 8 -32.18 -18.93 43.48
C LYS A 8 -30.72 -19.01 43.05
N SER A 9 -30.47 -18.82 41.76
CA SER A 9 -29.13 -18.68 41.20
C SER A 9 -29.13 -17.59 40.11
N ASP A 10 -29.32 -16.35 40.53
CA ASP A 10 -29.05 -15.18 39.70
C ASP A 10 -27.53 -14.98 39.55
N GLN A 11 -26.88 -15.87 38.78
CA GLN A 11 -25.53 -15.62 38.29
C GLN A 11 -25.62 -14.91 36.94
N THR A 12 -25.67 -13.57 37.02
CA THR A 12 -25.36 -12.71 35.89
C THR A 12 -23.93 -13.02 35.43
N ILE A 13 -23.79 -13.80 34.36
CA ILE A 13 -22.50 -13.98 33.69
C ILE A 13 -22.13 -12.65 33.06
N ALA A 14 -21.31 -11.87 33.77
CA ALA A 14 -20.69 -10.68 33.22
C ALA A 14 -19.90 -11.09 31.97
N LEU A 15 -20.24 -10.53 30.81
CA LEU A 15 -19.60 -10.83 29.53
C LEU A 15 -18.17 -10.25 29.54
N LYS A 16 -17.24 -10.99 30.13
CA LYS A 16 -15.88 -10.52 30.39
C LYS A 16 -15.02 -10.68 29.13
N THR A 17 -15.00 -9.62 28.33
CA THR A 17 -13.88 -9.22 27.45
C THR A 17 -13.27 -10.32 26.55
N THR A 18 -13.87 -10.55 25.38
CA THR A 18 -13.20 -11.22 24.23
C THR A 18 -12.59 -10.23 23.23
N THR A 19 -12.85 -8.93 23.38
CA THR A 19 -12.48 -7.86 22.41
C THR A 19 -10.98 -7.79 22.14
N THR A 20 -10.14 -7.83 23.18
CA THR A 20 -8.69 -7.56 23.07
C THR A 20 -7.95 -8.54 22.16
N ASP A 21 -8.28 -9.84 22.21
CA ASP A 21 -7.54 -10.85 21.45
C ASP A 21 -8.03 -10.97 19.99
N SER A 22 -9.30 -10.62 19.74
CA SER A 22 -9.85 -10.50 18.39
C SER A 22 -9.24 -9.31 17.64
N THR A 23 -9.16 -8.12 18.26
CA THR A 23 -8.49 -6.94 17.69
C THR A 23 -7.03 -7.23 17.35
N ARG A 24 -6.28 -7.82 18.31
CA ARG A 24 -4.89 -8.24 18.12
C ARG A 24 -4.69 -9.26 17.00
N THR A 25 -5.72 -10.05 16.68
CA THR A 25 -5.69 -11.02 15.58
C THR A 25 -5.92 -10.33 14.24
N MET A 26 -6.83 -9.34 14.16
CA MET A 26 -7.05 -8.54 12.96
C MET A 26 -5.82 -7.69 12.61
N GLU A 27 -5.21 -7.01 13.58
CA GLU A 27 -3.96 -6.24 13.38
C GLU A 27 -2.82 -7.09 12.79
N LYS A 28 -2.69 -8.36 13.22
CA LYS A 28 -1.72 -9.30 12.66
C LYS A 28 -2.07 -9.72 11.23
N LEU A 29 -3.35 -9.92 10.92
CA LEU A 29 -3.79 -10.26 9.57
C LEU A 29 -3.54 -9.08 8.61
N ASP A 30 -3.88 -7.86 9.02
CA ASP A 30 -3.61 -6.64 8.25
C ASP A 30 -2.10 -6.48 7.96
N LEU A 31 -1.23 -6.73 8.95
CA LEU A 31 0.22 -6.71 8.74
C LEU A 31 0.71 -7.82 7.81
N ILE A 32 0.11 -9.02 7.86
CA ILE A 32 0.42 -10.13 6.94
C ILE A 32 -0.02 -9.78 5.50
N TYR A 33 -1.21 -9.20 5.32
CA TYR A 33 -1.69 -8.77 4.00
C TYR A 33 -0.84 -7.62 3.44
N LEU A 34 -0.48 -6.64 4.27
CA LEU A 34 0.41 -5.54 3.90
C LEU A 34 1.78 -6.06 3.45
N LYS A 35 2.39 -6.98 4.21
CA LYS A 35 3.64 -7.62 3.82
C LYS A 35 3.50 -8.39 2.50
N LEU A 36 2.46 -9.21 2.37
CA LEU A 36 2.21 -9.99 1.15
C LEU A 36 2.04 -9.09 -0.08
N ALA A 37 1.38 -7.93 0.06
CA ALA A 37 1.23 -6.96 -1.01
C ALA A 37 2.58 -6.33 -1.41
N ILE A 38 3.40 -5.91 -0.43
CA ILE A 38 4.75 -5.36 -0.65
C ILE A 38 5.68 -6.37 -1.34
N ASP A 39 5.69 -7.61 -0.86
CA ASP A 39 6.50 -8.70 -1.42
C ASP A 39 6.05 -9.02 -2.87
N ALA A 40 4.76 -8.89 -3.18
CA ALA A 40 4.19 -9.12 -4.51
C ALA A 40 4.37 -7.97 -5.52
N VAL A 41 4.87 -6.79 -5.12
CA VAL A 41 5.21 -5.72 -6.08
C VAL A 41 6.51 -6.10 -6.81
N PRO A 42 6.53 -6.20 -8.15
CA PRO A 42 7.78 -6.40 -8.90
C PRO A 42 8.64 -5.12 -8.86
N VAL A 43 9.89 -5.19 -9.31
CA VAL A 43 10.63 -3.97 -9.70
C VAL A 43 10.05 -3.46 -11.01
N LEU A 44 9.73 -2.17 -11.10
CA LEU A 44 9.16 -1.57 -12.31
C LEU A 44 10.16 -1.64 -13.47
N THR A 45 9.70 -2.21 -14.58
CA THR A 45 10.35 -2.14 -15.90
C THR A 45 9.34 -1.66 -16.93
N GLN A 46 9.82 -1.30 -18.13
CA GLN A 46 8.97 -0.91 -19.27
C GLN A 46 7.81 -1.89 -19.51
N ASP A 47 8.11 -3.19 -19.52
CA ASP A 47 7.17 -4.21 -20.00
C ASP A 47 6.23 -4.73 -18.90
N ASN A 48 6.43 -4.34 -17.63
CA ASN A 48 5.66 -4.84 -16.49
C ASN A 48 4.76 -3.80 -15.79
N TYR A 49 4.71 -2.56 -16.28
CA TYR A 49 3.97 -1.46 -15.64
C TYR A 49 2.53 -1.84 -15.24
N SER A 50 1.76 -2.48 -16.12
CA SER A 50 0.37 -2.87 -15.81
C SER A 50 0.26 -3.81 -14.59
N ILE A 51 1.23 -4.72 -14.42
CA ILE A 51 1.31 -5.61 -13.26
C ILE A 51 1.77 -4.82 -12.03
N TRP A 52 2.84 -4.03 -12.17
CA TRP A 52 3.38 -3.19 -11.09
C TRP A 52 2.32 -2.24 -10.52
N HIS A 53 1.63 -1.52 -11.39
CA HIS A 53 0.56 -0.56 -11.07
C HIS A 53 -0.61 -1.23 -10.35
N THR A 54 -1.01 -2.42 -10.79
CA THR A 54 -2.05 -3.23 -10.12
C THR A 54 -1.63 -3.64 -8.71
N ARG A 55 -0.34 -3.97 -8.49
CA ARG A 55 0.19 -4.33 -7.16
C ARG A 55 0.27 -3.11 -6.22
N ILE A 56 0.69 -1.95 -6.73
CA ILE A 56 0.68 -0.69 -5.96
C ILE A 56 -0.74 -0.24 -5.61
N HIS A 57 -1.71 -0.40 -6.53
CA HIS A 57 -3.12 -0.14 -6.21
C HIS A 57 -3.64 -1.02 -5.06
N ASN A 58 -3.32 -2.32 -5.07
CA ASN A 58 -3.70 -3.24 -3.98
C ASN A 58 -3.07 -2.80 -2.64
N TYR A 59 -1.80 -2.40 -2.65
CA TYR A 59 -1.13 -1.81 -1.49
C TYR A 59 -1.83 -0.53 -0.99
N PHE A 60 -2.28 0.38 -1.88
CA PHE A 60 -3.08 1.55 -1.51
C PHE A 60 -4.48 1.22 -0.98
N ASP A 61 -5.12 0.16 -1.49
CA ASP A 61 -6.41 -0.35 -1.00
C ASP A 61 -6.27 -0.90 0.43
N ILE A 62 -5.20 -1.64 0.74
CA ILE A 62 -4.92 -2.16 2.10
C ILE A 62 -4.71 -1.01 3.10
N LEU A 63 -3.93 0.00 2.71
CA LEU A 63 -3.71 1.20 3.53
C LEU A 63 -4.90 2.17 3.55
N LYS A 64 -5.91 1.98 2.69
CA LYS A 64 -7.11 2.84 2.55
C LYS A 64 -6.78 4.30 2.15
N ILE A 65 -5.70 4.49 1.39
CA ILE A 65 -5.16 5.81 0.96
C ILE A 65 -5.34 6.08 -0.54
N LYS A 66 -6.04 5.20 -1.27
CA LYS A 66 -6.17 5.21 -2.73
C LYS A 66 -6.74 6.52 -3.29
N ASP A 67 -7.77 7.07 -2.65
CA ASP A 67 -8.43 8.31 -3.09
C ASP A 67 -7.49 9.52 -3.08
N TYR A 68 -6.49 9.51 -2.18
CA TYR A 68 -5.46 10.55 -2.12
C TYR A 68 -4.51 10.48 -3.34
N PHE A 69 -4.11 9.28 -3.76
CA PHE A 69 -3.20 9.09 -4.89
C PHE A 69 -3.87 9.16 -6.26
N LEU A 70 -5.13 8.74 -6.38
CA LEU A 70 -5.87 8.69 -7.65
C LEU A 70 -6.76 9.90 -7.88
N GLU A 71 -7.46 10.36 -6.85
CA GLU A 71 -8.47 11.43 -6.98
C GLU A 71 -8.00 12.76 -6.39
N GLY A 72 -6.86 12.77 -5.68
CA GLY A 72 -6.35 13.95 -4.98
C GLY A 72 -7.22 14.36 -3.78
N LYS A 73 -8.01 13.44 -3.24
CA LYS A 73 -8.98 13.69 -2.16
C LYS A 73 -8.45 13.27 -0.79
N GLY A 74 -8.93 13.95 0.25
CA GLY A 74 -8.59 13.64 1.63
C GLY A 74 -7.16 14.04 2.01
N ALA A 75 -6.64 13.41 3.05
CA ALA A 75 -5.28 13.61 3.55
C ALA A 75 -4.63 12.25 3.84
N ILE A 76 -3.30 12.23 3.86
CA ILE A 76 -2.48 11.07 4.18
C ILE A 76 -1.72 11.32 5.48
N SER A 77 -1.47 10.29 6.29
CA SER A 77 -0.59 10.42 7.46
C SER A 77 0.88 10.55 7.02
N GLU A 78 1.73 11.07 7.91
CA GLU A 78 3.18 11.14 7.62
C GLU A 78 3.79 9.74 7.48
N ASP A 79 3.36 8.79 8.32
CA ASP A 79 3.79 7.39 8.28
C ASP A 79 3.38 6.72 6.96
N ASP A 80 2.14 6.88 6.50
CA ASP A 80 1.67 6.32 5.23
C ASP A 80 2.40 6.96 4.04
N ALA A 81 2.62 8.28 4.07
CA ALA A 81 3.38 8.97 3.03
C ALA A 81 4.84 8.47 2.97
N TRP A 82 5.47 8.24 4.12
CA TRP A 82 6.83 7.68 4.22
C TRP A 82 6.89 6.22 3.77
N ASN A 83 5.92 5.40 4.18
CA ASN A 83 5.78 4.00 3.77
C ASN A 83 5.62 3.90 2.24
N VAL A 84 4.67 4.63 1.66
CA VAL A 84 4.44 4.66 0.20
C VAL A 84 5.70 5.12 -0.53
N ARG A 85 6.33 6.22 -0.09
CA ARG A 85 7.57 6.72 -0.69
C ARG A 85 8.65 5.64 -0.73
N THR A 86 8.83 4.93 0.38
CA THR A 86 9.83 3.86 0.53
C THR A 86 9.55 2.68 -0.40
N ILE A 87 8.29 2.25 -0.54
CA ILE A 87 7.91 1.17 -1.46
C ILE A 87 8.05 1.62 -2.92
N LEU A 88 7.64 2.84 -3.27
CA LEU A 88 7.78 3.36 -4.62
C LEU A 88 9.26 3.43 -5.04
N THR A 89 10.15 4.02 -4.24
CA THR A 89 11.58 4.11 -4.60
C THR A 89 12.28 2.76 -4.61
N ALA A 90 11.93 1.83 -3.71
CA ALA A 90 12.51 0.48 -3.67
C ALA A 90 12.03 -0.45 -4.80
N LYS A 91 10.95 -0.09 -5.51
CA LYS A 91 10.34 -0.91 -6.57
C LYS A 91 10.43 -0.24 -7.95
N ILE A 92 11.44 0.61 -8.17
CA ILE A 92 11.78 1.20 -9.48
C ILE A 92 13.20 0.77 -9.86
N ASP A 93 13.41 0.37 -11.12
CA ASP A 93 14.75 0.07 -11.65
C ASP A 93 15.64 1.32 -11.65
N ALA A 94 16.95 1.16 -11.43
CA ALA A 94 17.91 2.27 -11.41
C ALA A 94 17.87 3.17 -12.66
N SER A 95 17.63 2.58 -13.84
CA SER A 95 17.45 3.30 -15.12
C SER A 95 16.26 4.27 -15.10
N ALA A 96 15.13 3.84 -14.55
CA ALA A 96 13.93 4.66 -14.40
C ALA A 96 14.00 5.60 -13.19
N HIS A 97 14.75 5.23 -12.14
CA HIS A 97 14.89 6.03 -10.93
C HIS A 97 15.44 7.43 -11.22
N ALA A 98 16.44 7.55 -12.11
CA ALA A 98 17.00 8.84 -12.53
C ALA A 98 15.99 9.76 -13.25
N ASN A 99 15.02 9.17 -13.97
CA ASN A 99 14.00 9.90 -14.74
C ASN A 99 12.75 10.24 -13.92
N VAL A 100 12.51 9.50 -12.82
CA VAL A 100 11.34 9.69 -11.94
C VAL A 100 11.69 10.51 -10.70
N ILE A 101 12.85 10.29 -10.08
CA ILE A 101 13.22 10.86 -8.79
C ILE A 101 14.15 12.06 -8.98
N THR A 102 13.64 13.23 -8.63
CA THR A 102 14.30 14.53 -8.78
C THR A 102 14.43 15.22 -7.42
N HIS A 103 15.27 16.25 -7.33
CA HIS A 103 15.38 17.06 -6.11
C HIS A 103 14.06 17.74 -5.69
N LEU A 104 13.09 17.89 -6.61
CA LEU A 104 11.78 18.51 -6.37
C LEU A 104 10.74 17.54 -5.79
N ASN A 105 10.77 16.26 -6.17
CA ASN A 105 9.75 15.28 -5.77
C ASN A 105 10.27 14.18 -4.82
N LYS A 106 11.59 14.03 -4.60
CA LYS A 106 12.17 12.93 -3.82
C LYS A 106 11.60 12.70 -2.41
N GLU A 107 11.04 13.72 -1.76
CA GLU A 107 10.42 13.59 -0.43
C GLU A 107 8.89 13.39 -0.49
N ASN A 108 8.24 13.58 -1.65
CA ASN A 108 6.79 13.64 -1.79
C ASN A 108 6.25 12.44 -2.57
N ALA A 109 5.64 11.49 -1.85
CA ALA A 109 5.07 10.27 -2.40
C ALA A 109 4.08 10.50 -3.57
N LEU A 110 3.24 11.54 -3.49
CA LEU A 110 2.25 11.86 -4.53
C LEU A 110 2.90 12.38 -5.81
N LEU A 111 3.96 13.19 -5.70
CA LEU A 111 4.73 13.67 -6.85
C LEU A 111 5.58 12.55 -7.48
N ILE A 112 6.06 11.60 -6.68
CA ILE A 112 6.74 10.39 -7.18
C ILE A 112 5.75 9.50 -7.95
N TRP A 113 4.59 9.18 -7.35
CA TRP A 113 3.52 8.43 -8.00
C TRP A 113 3.13 9.04 -9.37
N LYS A 114 2.86 10.35 -9.41
CA LYS A 114 2.55 11.08 -10.64
C LYS A 114 3.69 11.01 -11.66
N ALA A 115 4.95 11.12 -11.24
CA ALA A 115 6.10 10.99 -12.13
C ALA A 115 6.21 9.59 -12.74
N ILE A 116 5.96 8.52 -11.99
CA ILE A 116 5.95 7.13 -12.49
C ILE A 116 4.85 6.92 -13.53
N SER A 117 3.62 7.40 -13.25
CA SER A 117 2.53 7.28 -14.22
C SER A 117 2.82 8.08 -15.50
N ASN A 118 3.34 9.30 -15.37
CA ASN A 118 3.74 10.13 -16.52
C ASN A 118 4.88 9.48 -17.34
N LEU A 119 5.85 8.85 -16.68
CA LEU A 119 6.93 8.09 -17.33
C LEU A 119 6.35 7.01 -18.25
N PHE A 120 5.39 6.23 -17.73
CA PHE A 120 4.73 5.19 -18.50
C PHE A 120 3.94 5.76 -19.69
N PHE A 121 3.09 6.77 -19.48
CA PHE A 121 2.34 7.41 -20.58
C PHE A 121 3.26 7.99 -21.65
N ALA A 122 4.39 8.62 -21.26
CA ALA A 122 5.39 9.09 -22.21
C ALA A 122 6.02 7.92 -23.01
N SER A 123 6.34 6.81 -22.35
CA SER A 123 6.98 5.65 -22.99
C SER A 123 6.09 4.84 -23.96
N GLN A 124 4.77 4.95 -23.85
CA GLN A 124 3.84 4.35 -24.81
C GLN A 124 3.96 4.95 -26.23
N HIS A 125 4.59 6.12 -26.35
CA HIS A 125 4.97 6.69 -27.64
C HIS A 125 6.37 6.20 -28.05
N ALA A 126 6.46 5.42 -29.13
CA ALA A 126 7.70 4.80 -29.62
C ALA A 126 8.88 5.79 -29.80
N ALA A 127 8.61 7.06 -30.14
CA ALA A 127 9.63 8.09 -30.27
C ALA A 127 10.30 8.47 -28.93
N ASN A 128 9.58 8.32 -27.81
CA ASN A 128 10.05 8.68 -26.47
C ASN A 128 10.61 7.46 -25.70
N GLN A 129 10.17 6.24 -26.07
CA GLN A 129 10.50 4.97 -25.41
C GLN A 129 12.01 4.84 -25.12
N ALA A 130 12.87 5.08 -26.11
CA ALA A 130 14.32 4.98 -25.94
C ALA A 130 14.87 6.03 -24.97
N CYS A 131 14.39 7.28 -24.99
CA CYS A 131 14.87 8.33 -24.08
C CYS A 131 14.38 8.14 -22.64
N VAL A 132 13.21 7.53 -22.46
CA VAL A 132 12.56 7.33 -21.17
C VAL A 132 13.17 6.16 -20.37
N TRP A 133 13.72 5.15 -21.06
CA TRP A 133 14.31 3.96 -20.42
C TRP A 133 15.84 3.83 -20.59
N ASN A 134 16.45 4.40 -21.65
CA ASN A 134 17.91 4.34 -21.85
C ASN A 134 18.60 5.62 -21.40
N HIS A 135 18.91 5.76 -20.10
CA HIS A 135 19.78 6.83 -19.61
C HIS A 135 20.75 6.44 -18.47
N VAL A 136 21.33 5.24 -18.53
CA VAL A 136 22.69 5.01 -18.00
C VAL A 136 23.47 4.08 -18.94
N SER A 137 24.46 4.63 -19.65
CA SER A 137 25.46 3.87 -20.40
C SER A 137 26.73 4.73 -20.59
N HIS A 138 27.38 5.04 -19.47
CA HIS A 138 28.74 5.57 -19.39
C HIS A 138 29.37 5.12 -18.07
#